data_AF-A0A1F4FGA2-F1
#
_entry.id   AF-A0A1F4FGA2-F1
#
_cell.length_a   1.000
_cell.length_b   1.000
_cell.length_c   1.000
_cell.angle_alpha   90.00
_cell.angle_beta   90.00
_cell.angle_gamma   90.00
#
_symmetry.space_group_name_H-M   'P 1'
#
loop_
_entity.id
_entity.type
_entity.pdbx_description
1 polymer ?
#
loop_
_entity_poly.entity_id
_entity_poly.type
_entity_poly.pdbx_seq_one_letter_code
_entity_poly.pdbx_strand_id
1 'polypeptide(L)'
;MVENPAQQYPDETIRQAASESVRAGDDIRQRVHDLMLEALKARRFDRQGIREVVRAVSEGVALGAPASRAGMRHALGEAFRGMDEALTRSVQAGHEALRQLVATGRGISDNELKQALAGLRKIEEDFVATLSQVADSANERMRPELRELVSRATHAGTETGRQTAKLMAEFTFAGIELAGEFGVRFAQLAGGVLAGMADALQKTEDGKKAS
;
A
#
# COMPACT_ATOMS: atom_id res chain seq x y z
N MET A 1 39.30 7.30 5.74
CA MET A 1 37.85 7.06 5.85
C MET A 1 37.59 5.82 5.01
N VAL A 2 37.55 4.64 5.65
CA VAL A 2 37.39 3.36 4.94
C VAL A 2 35.90 3.12 4.84
N GLU A 3 35.34 3.22 3.64
CA GLU A 3 33.97 2.78 3.36
C GLU A 3 33.85 1.30 3.72
N ASN A 4 32.84 0.96 4.52
CA ASN A 4 32.55 -0.42 4.90
C ASN A 4 31.83 -1.10 3.72
N PRO A 5 32.47 -2.05 3.00
CA PRO A 5 31.89 -2.64 1.79
C PRO A 5 30.65 -3.50 2.07
N ALA A 6 30.35 -3.87 3.31
CA ALA A 6 29.22 -4.75 3.62
C ALA A 6 27.82 -4.12 3.44
N GLN A 7 27.71 -2.81 3.18
CA GLN A 7 26.42 -2.10 3.09
C GLN A 7 25.99 -1.68 1.67
N GLN A 8 26.83 -1.87 0.65
CA GLN A 8 26.51 -1.44 -0.73
C GLN A 8 25.92 -2.54 -1.63
N TYR A 9 25.99 -3.82 -1.23
CA TYR A 9 25.62 -4.95 -2.08
C TYR A 9 24.17 -5.47 -2.00
N PRO A 10 23.38 -5.32 -0.91
CA PRO A 10 22.05 -5.92 -0.88
C PRO A 10 21.05 -5.23 -1.83
N ASP A 11 21.08 -3.90 -1.94
CA ASP A 11 20.20 -3.17 -2.86
C ASP A 11 20.55 -3.42 -4.32
N GLU A 12 21.83 -3.50 -4.64
CA GLU A 12 22.28 -3.81 -6.00
C GLU A 12 21.89 -5.25 -6.39
N THR A 13 21.99 -6.22 -5.49
CA THR A 13 21.52 -7.59 -5.74
C THR A 13 20.01 -7.64 -5.97
N ILE A 14 19.21 -6.93 -5.17
CA ILE A 14 17.75 -6.84 -5.37
C ILE A 14 17.44 -6.19 -6.73
N ARG A 15 18.14 -5.11 -7.07
CA ARG A 15 17.98 -4.40 -8.35
C ARG A 15 18.29 -5.31 -9.53
N GLN A 16 19.38 -6.07 -9.47
CA GLN A 16 19.77 -7.02 -10.52
C GLN A 16 18.73 -8.15 -10.67
N ALA A 17 18.33 -8.77 -9.56
CA ALA A 17 17.32 -9.83 -9.57
C ALA A 17 15.95 -9.36 -10.11
N ALA A 18 15.56 -8.12 -9.80
CA ALA A 18 14.34 -7.51 -10.35
C ALA A 18 14.46 -7.27 -11.85
N SER A 19 15.63 -6.80 -12.32
CA SER A 19 15.92 -6.64 -13.74
C SER A 19 15.84 -7.96 -14.50
N GLU A 20 16.41 -9.02 -13.94
CA GLU A 20 16.36 -10.38 -14.50
C GLU A 20 14.94 -10.94 -14.52
N SER A 21 14.17 -10.72 -13.46
CA SER A 21 12.77 -11.14 -13.37
C SER A 21 11.93 -10.54 -14.49
N VAL A 22 12.18 -9.29 -14.86
CA VAL A 22 11.51 -8.65 -16.00
C VAL A 22 12.05 -9.12 -17.35
N ARG A 23 13.37 -9.26 -17.50
CA ARG A 23 14.02 -9.71 -18.74
C ARG A 23 13.62 -11.13 -19.14
N ALA A 24 13.36 -11.99 -18.17
CA ALA A 24 12.85 -13.33 -18.41
C ALA A 24 11.52 -13.33 -19.17
N GLY A 25 10.72 -12.25 -19.08
CA GLY A 25 9.51 -12.04 -19.86
C GLY A 25 8.27 -12.79 -19.36
N ASP A 26 8.46 -13.93 -18.71
CA ASP A 26 7.39 -14.79 -18.19
C ASP A 26 7.17 -14.61 -16.68
N ASP A 27 5.90 -14.66 -16.26
CA ASP A 27 5.47 -14.57 -14.86
C ASP A 27 6.07 -13.38 -14.08
N ILE A 28 6.27 -12.26 -14.76
CA ILE A 28 6.91 -11.04 -14.20
C ILE A 28 6.30 -10.66 -12.85
N ARG A 29 4.97 -10.67 -12.76
CA ARG A 29 4.24 -10.36 -11.53
C ARG A 29 4.65 -11.25 -10.37
N GLN A 30 4.57 -12.57 -10.55
CA GLN A 30 4.86 -13.54 -9.51
C GLN A 30 6.33 -13.48 -9.07
N ARG A 31 7.26 -13.35 -10.03
CA ARG A 31 8.69 -13.26 -9.72
C ARG A 31 9.04 -11.99 -8.94
N VAL A 32 8.47 -10.86 -9.33
CA VAL A 32 8.67 -9.59 -8.62
C VAL A 32 8.01 -9.64 -7.23
N HIS A 33 6.83 -10.25 -7.11
CA HIS A 33 6.17 -10.51 -5.83
C HIS A 33 7.07 -11.31 -4.88
N ASP A 34 7.58 -12.46 -5.33
CA ASP A 34 8.38 -13.36 -4.49
C ASP A 34 9.71 -12.71 -4.11
N LEU A 35 10.37 -12.04 -5.07
CA LEU A 35 11.58 -11.27 -4.81
C LEU A 35 11.34 -10.17 -3.76
N MET A 36 10.25 -9.42 -3.88
CA MET A 36 9.90 -8.36 -2.94
C MET A 36 9.66 -8.93 -1.54
N LEU A 37 8.93 -10.04 -1.42
CA LEU A 37 8.70 -10.70 -0.13
C LEU A 37 10.00 -11.17 0.51
N GLU A 38 10.89 -11.82 -0.23
CA GLU A 38 12.16 -12.29 0.30
C GLU A 38 13.06 -11.12 0.71
N ALA A 39 13.11 -10.05 -0.09
CA ALA A 39 13.86 -8.84 0.24
C ALA A 39 13.32 -8.14 1.50
N LEU A 40 11.99 -8.06 1.67
CA LEU A 40 11.36 -7.49 2.86
C LEU A 40 11.62 -8.33 4.12
N LYS A 41 11.65 -9.66 4.00
CA LYS A 41 12.00 -10.57 5.12
C LYS A 41 13.47 -10.47 5.52
N ALA A 42 14.37 -10.34 4.54
CA ALA A 42 15.81 -10.27 4.77
C ALA A 42 16.25 -8.93 5.38
N ARG A 43 15.45 -7.88 5.23
CA ARG A 43 15.68 -6.57 5.84
C ARG A 43 14.92 -6.40 7.15
N ARG A 44 15.30 -5.36 7.90
CA ARG A 44 14.46 -4.86 8.98
C ARG A 44 13.14 -4.38 8.38
N PHE A 45 12.03 -4.92 8.87
CA PHE A 45 10.68 -4.48 8.48
C PHE A 45 10.36 -3.13 9.15
N ASP A 46 11.12 -2.12 8.77
CA ASP A 46 10.95 -0.73 9.18
C ASP A 46 10.84 0.19 7.95
N ARG A 47 10.51 1.45 8.21
CA ARG A 47 10.22 2.44 7.18
C ARG A 47 11.38 2.64 6.19
N GLN A 48 12.61 2.59 6.68
CA GLN A 48 13.78 2.80 5.83
C GLN A 48 14.01 1.55 4.97
N GLY A 49 13.97 0.37 5.57
CA GLY A 49 14.11 -0.90 4.85
C GLY A 49 13.10 -1.05 3.72
N ILE A 50 11.82 -0.76 3.97
CA ILE A 50 10.77 -0.87 2.95
C ILE A 50 11.05 0.06 1.77
N ARG A 51 11.38 1.33 2.01
CA ARG A 51 11.69 2.29 0.94
C ARG A 51 12.90 1.87 0.11
N GLU A 52 13.93 1.34 0.77
CA GLU A 52 15.14 0.83 0.09
C GLU A 52 14.80 -0.34 -0.85
N VAL A 53 14.03 -1.32 -0.37
CA VAL A 53 13.60 -2.46 -1.21
C VAL A 53 12.71 -2.01 -2.36
N VAL A 54 11.67 -1.22 -2.09
CA VAL A 54 10.76 -0.72 -3.13
C VAL A 54 11.55 0.00 -4.22
N ARG A 55 12.49 0.87 -3.82
CA ARG A 55 13.34 1.60 -4.76
C ARG A 55 14.20 0.65 -5.58
N ALA A 56 14.93 -0.26 -4.94
CA ALA A 56 15.82 -1.20 -5.62
C ALA A 56 15.06 -2.08 -6.63
N VAL A 57 13.90 -2.63 -6.24
CA VAL A 57 13.05 -3.43 -7.13
C VAL A 57 12.52 -2.58 -8.28
N SER A 58 12.01 -1.38 -8.02
CA SER A 58 11.45 -0.49 -9.04
C SER A 58 12.48 -0.05 -10.08
N GLU A 59 13.69 0.28 -9.64
CA GLU A 59 14.82 0.60 -10.52
C GLU A 59 15.23 -0.61 -11.34
N GLY A 60 15.31 -1.80 -10.71
CA GLY A 60 15.62 -3.05 -11.40
C GLY A 60 14.60 -3.39 -12.48
N VAL A 61 13.31 -3.25 -12.15
CA VAL A 61 12.19 -3.43 -13.09
C VAL A 61 12.32 -2.48 -14.28
N ALA A 62 12.61 -1.19 -14.04
CA ALA A 62 12.82 -0.23 -15.10
C ALA A 62 14.03 -0.58 -15.99
N LEU A 63 15.11 -1.11 -15.40
CA LEU A 63 16.30 -1.57 -16.13
C LEU A 63 16.08 -2.85 -16.95
N GLY A 64 15.15 -3.70 -16.50
CA GLY A 64 14.81 -4.96 -17.17
C GLY A 64 13.75 -4.81 -18.27
N ALA A 65 13.00 -3.71 -18.27
CA ALA A 65 11.87 -3.50 -19.16
C ALA A 65 12.28 -3.45 -20.66
N PRO A 66 11.49 -4.06 -21.56
CA PRO A 66 11.85 -4.24 -22.96
C PRO A 66 11.88 -2.93 -23.76
N ALA A 67 12.52 -2.97 -24.93
CA ALA A 67 12.70 -1.83 -25.84
C ALA A 67 11.40 -1.34 -26.52
N SER A 68 10.38 -2.19 -26.61
CA SER A 68 9.09 -1.81 -27.18
C SER A 68 8.23 -1.08 -26.14
N ARG A 69 7.48 -0.05 -26.56
CA ARG A 69 6.59 0.70 -25.66
C ARG A 69 5.49 -0.20 -25.08
N ALA A 70 4.89 -1.05 -25.90
CA ALA A 70 3.86 -1.99 -25.47
C ALA A 70 4.40 -3.02 -24.46
N GLY A 71 5.56 -3.61 -24.75
CA GLY A 71 6.21 -4.55 -23.83
C GLY A 71 6.61 -3.87 -22.51
N MET A 72 7.10 -2.63 -22.56
CA MET A 72 7.45 -1.87 -21.36
C MET A 72 6.22 -1.62 -20.50
N ARG A 73 5.12 -1.11 -21.10
CA ARG A 73 3.86 -0.88 -20.40
C ARG A 73 3.36 -2.14 -19.70
N HIS A 74 3.42 -3.27 -20.39
CA HIS A 74 3.03 -4.57 -19.85
C HIS A 74 3.94 -5.00 -18.68
N ALA A 75 5.25 -5.02 -18.91
CA ALA A 75 6.24 -5.44 -17.91
C ALA A 75 6.17 -4.59 -16.63
N LEU A 76 6.11 -3.26 -16.77
CA LEU A 76 5.97 -2.36 -15.62
C LEU A 76 4.65 -2.59 -14.89
N GLY A 77 3.54 -2.77 -15.62
CA GLY A 77 2.24 -3.02 -15.02
C GLY A 77 2.20 -4.30 -14.20
N GLU A 78 2.76 -5.39 -14.71
CA GLU A 78 2.83 -6.67 -14.00
C GLU A 78 3.77 -6.61 -12.80
N ALA A 79 4.95 -6.01 -12.95
CA ALA A 79 5.89 -5.83 -11.84
C ALA A 79 5.29 -4.97 -10.72
N PHE A 80 4.59 -3.88 -11.04
CA PHE A 80 3.95 -3.01 -10.05
C PHE A 80 2.85 -3.74 -9.28
N ARG A 81 2.05 -4.58 -9.96
CA ARG A 81 1.07 -5.45 -9.29
C ARG A 81 1.75 -6.45 -8.37
N GLY A 82 2.85 -7.07 -8.79
CA GLY A 82 3.61 -7.99 -7.94
C GLY A 82 4.16 -7.31 -6.67
N MET A 83 4.67 -6.09 -6.80
CA MET A 83 5.11 -5.29 -5.64
C MET A 83 3.95 -4.95 -4.70
N ASP A 84 2.80 -4.52 -5.22
CA ASP A 84 1.61 -4.23 -4.41
C ASP A 84 1.05 -5.48 -3.72
N GLU A 85 1.02 -6.63 -4.40
CA GLU A 85 0.59 -7.91 -3.83
C GLU A 85 1.53 -8.35 -2.67
N ALA A 86 2.84 -8.17 -2.82
CA ALA A 86 3.81 -8.50 -1.78
C ALA A 86 3.68 -7.61 -0.53
N LEU A 87 3.44 -6.31 -0.74
CA LEU A 87 3.18 -5.38 0.35
C LEU A 87 1.84 -5.67 1.03
N THR A 88 0.81 -6.00 0.26
CA THR A 88 -0.49 -6.45 0.78
C THR A 88 -0.31 -7.66 1.70
N ARG A 89 0.45 -8.67 1.26
CA ARG A 89 0.72 -9.87 2.05
C ARG A 89 1.47 -9.54 3.34
N SER A 90 2.40 -8.59 3.29
CA SER A 90 3.14 -8.12 4.46
C SER A 90 2.21 -7.41 5.46
N VAL A 91 1.29 -6.57 4.98
CA VAL A 91 0.27 -5.91 5.81
C VAL A 91 -0.68 -6.94 6.44
N GLN A 92 -1.10 -7.97 5.69
CA GLN A 92 -1.93 -9.06 6.20
C GLN A 92 -1.22 -9.85 7.31
N ALA A 93 0.06 -10.17 7.14
CA ALA A 93 0.84 -10.86 8.17
C ALA A 93 1.00 -10.01 9.43
N GLY A 94 1.29 -8.71 9.28
CA GLY A 94 1.35 -7.76 10.40
C GLY A 94 0.02 -7.64 11.13
N HIS A 95 -1.10 -7.64 10.40
CA HIS A 95 -2.43 -7.68 10.98
C HIS A 95 -2.69 -8.90 11.85
N GLU A 96 -2.39 -10.09 11.32
CA GLU A 96 -2.59 -11.35 12.05
C GLU A 96 -1.77 -11.38 13.33
N ALA A 97 -0.52 -10.89 13.28
CA ALA A 97 0.33 -10.76 14.46
C ALA A 97 -0.27 -9.80 15.50
N LEU A 98 -0.81 -8.65 15.08
CA LEU A 98 -1.49 -7.70 15.98
C LEU A 98 -2.74 -8.33 16.62
N ARG A 99 -3.57 -9.03 15.84
CA ARG A 99 -4.73 -9.76 16.37
C ARG A 99 -4.32 -10.78 17.44
N GLN A 100 -3.27 -11.56 17.19
CA GLN A 100 -2.76 -12.54 18.15
C GLN A 100 -2.24 -11.88 19.43
N LEU A 101 -1.54 -10.74 19.32
CA LEU A 101 -1.05 -9.99 20.48
C LEU A 101 -2.21 -9.47 21.35
N VAL A 102 -3.24 -8.88 20.73
CA VAL A 102 -4.45 -8.42 21.43
C VAL A 102 -5.18 -9.59 22.08
N ALA A 103 -5.37 -10.71 21.36
CA ALA A 103 -6.04 -11.90 21.88
C ALA A 103 -5.29 -12.56 23.05
N THR A 104 -3.95 -12.44 23.10
CA THR A 104 -3.13 -12.97 24.21
C THR A 104 -3.23 -12.10 25.47
N GLY A 105 -3.85 -10.90 25.39
CA GLY A 105 -4.00 -9.99 26.53
C GLY A 105 -2.68 -9.39 27.04
N ARG A 106 -1.58 -9.57 26.30
CA ARG A 106 -0.27 -8.99 26.65
C ARG A 106 -0.24 -7.50 26.33
N GLY A 107 -0.62 -6.69 27.30
CA GLY A 107 -0.05 -5.36 27.61
C GLY A 107 0.15 -4.33 26.49
N ILE A 108 -0.41 -4.48 25.29
CA ILE A 108 -0.39 -3.43 24.27
C ILE A 108 -1.38 -2.36 24.69
N SER A 109 -0.89 -1.15 24.91
CA SER A 109 -1.73 0.03 25.10
C SER A 109 -2.44 0.41 23.80
N ASP A 110 -3.59 1.09 23.92
CA ASP A 110 -4.29 1.66 22.76
C ASP A 110 -3.39 2.54 21.89
N ASN A 111 -2.43 3.23 22.52
CA ASN A 111 -1.48 4.08 21.82
C ASN A 111 -0.48 3.27 20.98
N GLU A 112 0.06 2.17 21.52
CA GLU A 112 0.94 1.26 20.78
C GLU A 112 0.20 0.58 19.62
N LEU A 113 -1.06 0.17 19.83
CA LEU A 113 -1.89 -0.38 18.77
C LEU A 113 -2.13 0.65 17.65
N LYS A 114 -2.51 1.89 18.01
CA LYS A 114 -2.68 2.99 17.04
C LYS A 114 -1.38 3.27 16.28
N GLN A 115 -0.23 3.24 16.94
CA GLN A 115 1.06 3.43 16.30
C GLN A 115 1.40 2.31 15.32
N ALA A 116 1.16 1.05 15.68
CA ALA A 116 1.37 -0.08 14.80
C ALA A 116 0.46 0.00 13.55
N LEU A 117 -0.81 0.32 13.76
CA LEU A 117 -1.80 0.53 12.69
C LEU A 117 -1.41 1.69 11.77
N ALA A 118 -0.98 2.83 12.32
CA ALA A 118 -0.44 3.95 11.55
C ALA A 118 0.83 3.57 10.78
N GLY A 119 1.66 2.69 11.35
CA GLY A 119 2.82 2.10 10.68
C GLY A 119 2.43 1.33 9.42
N LEU A 120 1.40 0.47 9.51
CA LEU A 120 0.90 -0.27 8.34
C LEU A 120 0.40 0.66 7.22
N ARG A 121 -0.30 1.75 7.57
CA ARG A 121 -0.72 2.76 6.59
C ARG A 121 0.46 3.46 5.91
N LYS A 122 1.52 3.77 6.66
CA LYS A 122 2.70 4.41 6.09
C LYS A 122 3.41 3.53 5.05
N ILE A 123 3.20 2.21 5.05
CA ILE A 123 3.77 1.30 4.04
C ILE A 123 3.26 1.66 2.65
N GLU A 124 1.95 1.86 2.48
CA GLU A 124 1.37 2.28 1.19
C GLU A 124 1.87 3.67 0.80
N GLU A 125 1.86 4.62 1.74
CA GLU A 125 2.30 5.99 1.48
C GLU A 125 3.75 6.03 1.00
N ASP A 126 4.63 5.26 1.65
CA ASP A 126 6.04 5.14 1.28
C ASP A 126 6.22 4.39 -0.04
N PHE A 127 5.40 3.39 -0.34
CA PHE A 127 5.41 2.69 -1.62
C PHE A 127 5.11 3.66 -2.77
N VAL A 128 3.98 4.35 -2.73
CA VAL A 128 3.58 5.30 -3.78
C VAL A 128 4.58 6.45 -3.91
N ALA A 129 5.06 6.99 -2.78
CA ALA A 129 6.07 8.05 -2.78
C ALA A 129 7.39 7.59 -3.44
N THR A 130 7.84 6.37 -3.13
CA THR A 130 9.08 5.83 -3.71
C THR A 130 8.93 5.57 -5.21
N LEU A 131 7.78 5.03 -5.64
CA LEU A 131 7.48 4.87 -7.07
C LEU A 131 7.48 6.21 -7.81
N SER A 132 6.95 7.27 -7.18
CA SER A 132 7.00 8.62 -7.75
C SER A 132 8.44 9.11 -7.92
N GLN A 133 9.30 8.90 -6.92
CA GLN A 133 10.72 9.29 -7.00
C GLN A 133 11.47 8.54 -8.11
N VAL A 134 11.19 7.24 -8.28
CA VAL A 134 11.76 6.44 -9.36
C VAL A 134 11.25 6.93 -10.72
N ALA A 135 9.95 7.24 -10.83
CA ALA A 135 9.38 7.81 -12.04
C ALA A 135 10.02 9.17 -12.42
N ASP A 136 10.31 10.01 -11.42
CA ASP A 136 10.95 11.32 -11.62
C ASP A 136 12.44 11.21 -11.95
N SER A 137 13.10 10.12 -11.55
CA SER A 137 14.51 9.86 -11.87
C SER A 137 14.69 9.06 -13.16
N ALA A 138 13.61 8.54 -13.73
CA ALA A 138 13.63 7.73 -14.93
C ALA A 138 13.96 8.55 -16.19
N ASN A 139 14.52 7.89 -17.21
CA ASN A 139 14.79 8.51 -18.50
C ASN A 139 13.49 8.91 -19.24
N GLU A 140 13.62 9.77 -20.26
CA GLU A 140 12.49 10.35 -21.01
C GLU A 140 11.54 9.32 -21.63
N ARG A 141 12.03 8.12 -21.93
CA ARG A 141 11.22 7.05 -22.50
C ARG A 141 10.37 6.34 -21.45
N MET A 142 10.91 6.17 -20.25
CA MET A 142 10.32 5.40 -19.15
C MET A 142 9.44 6.27 -18.23
N ARG A 143 9.86 7.52 -18.00
CA ARG A 143 9.19 8.52 -17.18
C ARG A 143 7.67 8.61 -17.42
N PRO A 144 7.15 8.75 -18.66
CA PRO A 144 5.71 8.86 -18.87
C PRO A 144 4.95 7.59 -18.46
N GLU A 145 5.56 6.42 -18.66
CA GLU A 145 4.95 5.13 -18.35
C GLU A 145 4.86 4.89 -16.84
N LEU A 146 5.95 5.20 -16.12
CA LEU A 146 5.97 5.11 -14.66
C LEU A 146 5.05 6.16 -14.02
N ARG A 147 5.00 7.39 -14.54
CA ARG A 147 4.08 8.42 -14.03
C ARG A 147 2.61 8.04 -14.22
N GLU A 148 2.26 7.39 -15.32
CA GLU A 148 0.91 6.88 -15.51
C GLU A 148 0.55 5.79 -14.49
N LEU A 149 1.50 4.90 -14.17
CA LEU A 149 1.32 3.89 -13.12
C LEU A 149 1.17 4.52 -11.73
N VAL A 150 2.03 5.46 -11.38
CA VAL A 150 1.95 6.19 -10.11
C VAL A 150 0.64 6.96 -10.01
N SER A 151 0.23 7.65 -11.08
CA SER A 151 -1.06 8.35 -11.12
C SER A 151 -2.23 7.40 -10.87
N ARG A 152 -2.22 6.22 -11.49
CA ARG A 152 -3.25 5.20 -11.23
C ARG A 152 -3.24 4.73 -9.78
N ALA A 153 -2.06 4.44 -9.21
CA ALA A 153 -1.96 4.03 -7.81
C ALA A 153 -2.50 5.11 -6.85
N THR A 154 -2.21 6.39 -7.12
CA THR A 154 -2.69 7.52 -6.30
C THR A 154 -4.21 7.72 -6.41
N HIS A 155 -4.80 7.59 -7.61
CA HIS A 155 -6.21 7.91 -7.82
C HIS A 155 -7.15 6.71 -7.65
N ALA A 156 -6.77 5.54 -8.15
CA ALA A 156 -7.56 4.31 -8.03
C ALA A 156 -7.26 3.54 -6.73
N GLY A 157 -6.17 3.89 -6.05
CA GLY A 157 -5.67 3.20 -4.87
C GLY A 157 -4.87 1.93 -5.20
N THR A 158 -4.25 1.37 -4.17
CA THR A 158 -3.55 0.08 -4.23
C THR A 158 -4.34 -1.00 -3.49
N GLU A 159 -4.09 -2.28 -3.76
CA GLU A 159 -4.63 -3.36 -2.93
C GLU A 159 -4.09 -3.25 -1.49
N THR A 160 -2.82 -2.89 -1.34
CA THR A 160 -2.20 -2.65 -0.02
C THR A 160 -3.00 -1.61 0.77
N GLY A 161 -3.40 -0.51 0.13
CA GLY A 161 -4.21 0.54 0.73
C GLY A 161 -5.60 0.10 1.11
N ARG A 162 -6.29 -0.61 0.20
CA ARG A 162 -7.63 -1.17 0.48
C ARG A 162 -7.59 -2.13 1.67
N GLN A 163 -6.61 -3.03 1.69
CA GLN A 163 -6.43 -3.95 2.79
C GLN A 163 -6.13 -3.20 4.09
N THR A 164 -5.18 -2.25 4.08
CA THR A 164 -4.86 -1.42 5.25
C THR A 164 -6.09 -0.69 5.80
N ALA A 165 -6.89 -0.06 4.93
CA ALA A 165 -8.11 0.65 5.33
C ALA A 165 -9.13 -0.29 6.00
N LYS A 166 -9.29 -1.51 5.47
CA LYS A 166 -10.13 -2.55 6.08
C LYS A 166 -9.65 -2.91 7.49
N LEU A 167 -8.34 -3.01 7.71
CA LEU A 167 -7.77 -3.28 9.03
C LEU A 167 -8.06 -2.15 10.02
N MET A 168 -7.90 -0.89 9.59
CA MET A 168 -8.17 0.27 10.43
C MET A 168 -9.63 0.28 10.90
N ALA A 169 -10.56 0.01 9.99
CA ALA A 169 -11.98 -0.08 10.30
C ALA A 169 -12.23 -1.15 11.36
N GLU A 170 -11.64 -2.34 11.20
CA GLU A 170 -11.82 -3.45 12.14
C GLU A 170 -11.43 -3.11 13.57
N PHE A 171 -10.24 -2.54 13.80
CA PHE A 171 -9.81 -2.17 15.15
C PHE A 171 -10.53 -0.95 15.71
N THR A 172 -11.04 -0.07 14.84
CA THR A 172 -11.91 1.03 15.28
C THR A 172 -13.21 0.48 15.85
N PHE A 173 -13.83 -0.51 15.19
CA PHE A 173 -15.05 -1.15 15.70
C PHE A 173 -14.80 -2.05 16.91
N ALA A 174 -13.71 -2.82 16.93
CA ALA A 174 -13.35 -3.65 18.09
C ALA A 174 -13.01 -2.81 19.33
N GLY A 175 -12.37 -1.64 19.14
CA GLY A 175 -12.14 -0.67 20.22
C GLY A 175 -13.43 -0.05 20.76
N ILE A 176 -14.45 0.15 19.90
CA ILE A 176 -15.79 0.61 20.31
C ILE A 176 -16.55 -0.48 21.08
N GLU A 177 -16.40 -1.75 20.68
CA GLU A 177 -17.05 -2.90 21.33
C GLU A 177 -16.44 -3.23 22.70
N LEU A 178 -15.11 -3.12 22.84
CA LEU A 178 -14.42 -3.22 24.13
C LEU A 178 -14.67 -2.01 25.07
N ALA A 179 -15.02 -0.84 24.51
CA ALA A 179 -15.29 0.38 25.28
C ALA A 179 -16.76 0.53 25.74
N GLY A 180 -17.66 -0.41 25.41
CA GLY A 180 -18.94 -0.62 26.12
C GLY A 180 -19.94 0.54 26.27
N GLU A 181 -19.75 1.72 25.67
CA GLU A 181 -20.64 2.87 25.92
C GLU A 181 -20.93 3.77 24.68
N PHE A 182 -21.01 3.19 23.48
CA PHE A 182 -21.42 3.92 22.26
C PHE A 182 -22.85 3.62 21.78
N GLY A 183 -23.69 2.98 22.60
CA GLY A 183 -25.05 2.59 22.23
C GLY A 183 -26.01 3.77 21.99
N VAL A 184 -25.87 4.88 22.72
CA VAL A 184 -26.88 5.96 22.71
C VAL A 184 -26.58 7.05 21.66
N ARG A 185 -25.30 7.31 21.33
CA ARG A 185 -24.94 8.38 20.37
C ARG A 185 -24.98 7.95 18.91
N PHE A 186 -24.83 6.65 18.61
CA PHE A 186 -24.95 6.15 17.24
C PHE A 186 -26.41 6.14 16.75
N ALA A 187 -27.37 5.84 17.64
CA ALA A 187 -28.80 5.96 17.34
C ALA A 187 -29.21 7.42 17.02
N GLN A 188 -28.60 8.40 17.71
CA GLN A 188 -28.85 9.82 17.46
C GLN A 188 -28.23 10.31 16.13
N LEU A 189 -27.04 9.81 15.76
CA LEU A 189 -26.41 10.11 14.47
C LEU A 189 -27.16 9.46 13.29
N ALA A 190 -27.58 8.20 13.41
CA ALA A 190 -28.40 7.53 12.41
C ALA A 190 -29.76 8.23 12.22
N GLY A 191 -30.39 8.67 13.31
CA GLY A 191 -31.62 9.47 13.27
C GLY A 191 -31.43 10.83 12.58
N GLY A 192 -30.32 11.51 12.85
CA GLY A 192 -30.00 12.81 12.22
C GLY A 192 -29.73 12.73 10.72
N VAL A 193 -29.04 11.68 10.26
CA VAL A 193 -28.77 11.46 8.82
C VAL A 193 -30.05 11.10 8.06
N LEU A 194 -30.93 10.26 8.64
CA LEU A 194 -32.21 9.91 8.01
C LEU A 194 -33.18 11.11 7.94
N ALA A 195 -33.23 11.95 8.98
CA ALA A 195 -34.00 13.18 8.95
C ALA A 195 -33.49 14.16 7.88
N GLY A 196 -32.16 14.31 7.75
CA GLY A 196 -31.56 15.13 6.70
C GLY A 196 -31.82 14.61 5.29
N MET A 197 -31.87 13.28 5.10
CA MET A 197 -32.24 12.67 3.82
C MET A 197 -33.74 12.82 3.50
N ALA A 198 -34.60 12.75 4.50
CA ALA A 198 -36.05 12.99 4.33
C ALA A 198 -36.32 14.45 3.92
N ASP A 199 -35.68 15.43 4.56
CA ASP A 199 -35.79 16.85 4.19
C ASP A 199 -35.27 17.14 2.77
N ALA A 200 -34.21 16.44 2.34
CA ALA A 200 -33.67 16.57 0.99
C ALA A 200 -34.62 16.00 -0.08
N LEU A 201 -35.31 14.89 0.22
CA LEU A 201 -36.33 14.32 -0.66
C LEU A 201 -37.56 15.24 -0.75
N GLN A 202 -38.00 15.80 0.37
CA GLN A 202 -39.18 16.66 0.43
C GLN A 202 -38.96 18.01 -0.29
N LYS A 203 -37.78 18.62 -0.16
CA LYS A 203 -37.40 19.81 -0.95
C LYS A 203 -37.36 19.56 -2.46
N THR A 204 -37.03 18.33 -2.87
CA THR A 204 -36.97 17.95 -4.29
C THR A 204 -38.38 17.77 -4.87
N GLU A 205 -39.35 17.34 -4.06
CA GLU A 205 -40.76 17.25 -4.46
C GLU A 205 -41.46 18.60 -4.53
N ASP A 206 -41.17 19.52 -3.60
CA ASP A 206 -41.75 20.88 -3.59
C ASP A 206 -41.22 21.73 -4.76
N GLY A 207 -39.95 21.59 -5.13
CA GLY A 207 -39.36 22.24 -6.30
C GLY A 207 -39.96 21.79 -7.64
N LYS A 208 -40.57 20.60 -7.69
CA LYS A 208 -41.20 20.04 -8.90
C LYS A 208 -42.67 20.46 -9.06
N LYS A 209 -43.33 20.92 -8.00
CA LYS A 209 -44.73 21.43 -8.05
C LYS A 209 -44.82 22.94 -8.32
N ALA A 210 -43.71 23.66 -8.25
CA ALA A 210 -43.62 25.10 -8.50
C ALA A 210 -43.13 25.46 -9.91
N SER A 211 -43.07 24.49 -10.84
CA SER A 211 -42.71 24.66 -12.25
C SER A 211 -43.86 24.28 -13.17
#